data_AF-A0A4Q2KA83-F1
#
_entry.id   AF-A0A4Q2KA83-F1
#
_cell.length_a   1.000
_cell.length_b   1.000
_cell.length_c   1.000
_cell.angle_alpha   90.00
_cell.angle_beta   90.00
_cell.angle_gamma   90.00
#
_symmetry.space_group_name_H-M   'P 1'
#
loop_
_entity.id
_entity.type
_entity.pdbx_description
1 polymer ?
#
loop_
_entity_poly.entity_id
_entity_poly.type
_entity_poly.pdbx_seq_one_letter_code
_entity_poly.pdbx_strand_id
1 'polypeptide(L)'
;MEEEKDIKQFFPEAETIILLREGTEKILGETARKKVLSALESMSENAVQMPAFGVSIDELTRKDMQKGVWLRLSYAENQSCFGMDFSELAFEVVPEYMGFNLCRLYEGAYTGRCFYLDLRGGDMRALYEVLTSL
;
A
#
# COMPACT_ATOMS: atom_id res chain seq x y z
N MET A 1 -8.28 22.04 15.77
CA MET A 1 -8.41 21.24 14.55
C MET A 1 -7.23 20.29 14.56
N GLU A 2 -7.46 19.01 14.77
CA GLU A 2 -6.42 18.02 14.46
C GLU A 2 -6.17 18.09 12.96
N GLU A 3 -4.90 18.17 12.56
CA GLU A 3 -4.54 18.01 11.16
C GLU A 3 -4.85 16.56 10.75
N GLU A 4 -5.60 16.42 9.68
CA GLU A 4 -5.96 15.11 9.14
C GLU A 4 -4.71 14.42 8.60
N LYS A 5 -4.52 13.14 8.96
CA LYS A 5 -3.34 12.36 8.58
C LYS A 5 -3.28 12.11 7.07
N ASP A 6 -2.10 12.30 6.48
CA ASP A 6 -1.78 11.85 5.12
C ASP A 6 -1.71 10.32 5.06
N ILE A 7 -2.10 9.72 3.93
CA ILE A 7 -2.18 8.27 3.77
C ILE A 7 -0.88 7.53 4.11
N LYS A 8 0.29 8.14 3.85
CA LYS A 8 1.58 7.49 4.17
C LYS A 8 1.84 7.36 5.67
N GLN A 9 1.20 8.20 6.48
CA GLN A 9 1.34 8.16 7.95
C GLN A 9 0.66 6.92 8.55
N PHE A 10 -0.19 6.23 7.81
CA PHE A 10 -0.80 4.97 8.24
C PHE A 10 0.08 3.74 7.96
N PHE A 11 1.16 3.85 7.19
CA PHE A 11 2.03 2.70 6.92
C PHE A 11 2.63 2.05 8.19
N PRO A 12 3.21 2.79 9.15
CA PRO A 12 3.75 2.19 10.37
C PRO A 12 2.68 1.62 11.31
N GLU A 13 1.41 1.98 11.11
CA GLU A 13 0.28 1.55 11.94
C GLU A 13 -0.30 0.18 11.49
N ALA A 14 0.19 -0.36 10.38
CA ALA A 14 -0.23 -1.67 9.88
C ALA A 14 0.11 -2.78 10.89
N GLU A 15 -0.93 -3.47 11.35
CA GLU A 15 -0.78 -4.61 12.28
C GLU A 15 -0.14 -5.79 11.54
N THR A 16 -0.68 -6.10 10.36
CA THR A 16 -0.22 -7.20 9.52
C THR A 16 0.21 -6.68 8.15
N ILE A 17 1.38 -7.12 7.69
CA ILE A 17 1.84 -6.89 6.32
C ILE A 17 1.85 -8.24 5.59
N ILE A 18 1.14 -8.30 4.47
CA ILE A 18 1.02 -9.47 3.63
C ILE A 18 1.72 -9.17 2.31
N LEU A 19 2.68 -10.02 1.95
CA LEU A 19 3.33 -10.00 0.65
C LEU A 19 2.63 -10.99 -0.26
N LEU A 20 2.19 -10.52 -1.42
CA LEU A 20 1.66 -11.36 -2.48
C LEU A 20 2.66 -11.40 -3.64
N ARG A 21 2.98 -12.61 -4.11
CA ARG A 21 3.76 -12.80 -5.34
C ARG A 21 3.06 -13.81 -6.22
N GLU A 22 2.66 -13.39 -7.41
CA GLU A 22 1.97 -14.26 -8.37
C GLU A 22 0.80 -15.04 -7.71
N GLY A 23 -0.02 -14.32 -6.93
CA GLY A 23 -1.18 -14.87 -6.20
C GLY A 23 -0.86 -15.64 -4.92
N THR A 24 0.42 -15.86 -4.58
CA THR A 24 0.80 -16.53 -3.33
C THR A 24 0.95 -15.52 -2.20
N GLU A 25 0.16 -15.69 -1.13
CA GLU A 25 0.21 -14.82 0.05
C GLU A 25 1.20 -15.33 1.11
N LYS A 26 1.96 -14.40 1.70
CA LYS A 26 2.85 -14.64 2.84
C LYS A 26 2.71 -13.51 3.85
N ILE A 27 2.22 -13.83 5.04
CA ILE A 27 2.24 -12.91 6.19
C ILE A 27 3.70 -12.73 6.63
N LEU A 28 4.13 -11.48 6.75
CA LEU A 28 5.51 -11.15 7.14
C LEU A 28 5.68 -11.23 8.65
N GLY A 29 6.67 -12.01 9.11
CA GLY A 29 7.13 -11.98 10.49
C GLY A 29 7.83 -10.67 10.85
N GLU A 30 8.06 -10.44 12.15
CA GLU A 30 8.53 -9.16 12.70
C GLU A 30 9.78 -8.59 12.00
N THR A 31 10.82 -9.41 11.79
CA THR A 31 12.05 -8.98 11.14
C THR A 31 11.83 -8.54 9.68
N ALA A 32 11.02 -9.29 8.93
CA ALA A 32 10.68 -8.95 7.56
C ALA A 32 9.81 -7.68 7.52
N ARG A 33 8.84 -7.57 8.42
CA ARG A 33 7.97 -6.40 8.57
C ARG A 33 8.78 -5.11 8.80
N LYS A 34 9.75 -5.14 9.73
CA LYS A 34 10.63 -3.99 10.02
C LYS A 34 11.42 -3.55 8.78
N LYS A 35 11.98 -4.49 8.02
CA LYS A 35 12.71 -4.19 6.78
C LYS A 35 11.81 -3.54 5.73
N VAL A 36 10.61 -4.10 5.53
CA VAL A 36 9.64 -3.57 4.56
C VAL A 36 9.15 -2.18 4.96
N LEU A 37 8.82 -1.96 6.23
CA LEU A 37 8.40 -0.65 6.73
C LEU A 37 9.50 0.40 6.57
N SER A 38 10.74 0.06 6.90
CA SER A 38 11.88 0.98 6.72
C SER A 38 12.10 1.34 5.25
N ALA A 39 11.98 0.36 4.33
CA ALA A 39 12.08 0.62 2.89
C ALA A 39 10.91 1.46 2.37
N LEU A 40 9.69 1.18 2.84
CA LEU A 40 8.48 1.92 2.49
C LEU A 40 8.52 3.37 2.98
N GLU A 41 8.99 3.59 4.21
CA GLU A 41 9.20 4.93 4.78
C GLU A 41 10.25 5.71 3.99
N SER A 42 11.41 5.09 3.73
CA SER A 42 12.47 5.72 2.93
C SER A 42 12.01 6.07 1.51
N MET A 43 11.26 5.17 0.87
CA MET A 43 10.68 5.38 -0.46
C MET A 43 9.66 6.52 -0.47
N SER A 44 8.90 6.69 0.62
CA SER A 44 7.79 7.65 0.71
C SER A 44 8.09 8.94 1.47
N GLU A 45 9.34 9.16 1.89
CA GLU A 45 9.76 10.31 2.71
C GLU A 45 9.32 11.66 2.10
N ASN A 46 9.60 11.86 0.81
CA ASN A 46 9.25 13.06 0.07
C ASN A 46 7.94 12.94 -0.72
N ALA A 47 7.24 11.82 -0.56
CA ALA A 47 6.07 11.52 -1.35
C ALA A 47 4.88 12.39 -0.94
N VAL A 48 4.06 12.75 -1.92
CA VAL A 48 2.85 13.55 -1.70
C VAL A 48 1.61 12.77 -2.10
N GLN A 49 0.60 12.84 -1.26
CA GLN A 49 -0.72 12.35 -1.63
C GLN A 49 -1.33 13.26 -2.69
N MET A 50 -1.74 12.67 -3.80
CA MET A 50 -2.45 13.35 -4.89
C MET A 50 -3.85 12.72 -5.05
N PRO A 51 -4.80 13.44 -5.66
CA PRO A 51 -6.06 12.83 -6.05
C PRO A 51 -5.81 11.65 -6.99
N ALA A 52 -6.29 10.46 -6.64
CA ALA A 52 -6.27 9.33 -7.55
C ALA A 52 -7.27 9.56 -8.68
N PHE A 53 -6.82 9.43 -9.92
CA PHE A 53 -7.71 9.40 -11.08
C PHE A 53 -8.35 8.03 -11.29
N GLY A 54 -7.75 6.98 -10.72
CA GLY A 54 -8.25 5.61 -10.79
C GLY A 54 -9.29 5.28 -9.72
N VAL A 55 -10.14 4.31 -10.04
CA VAL A 55 -11.03 3.64 -9.09
C VAL A 55 -10.67 2.17 -9.00
N SER A 56 -10.80 1.58 -7.82
CA SER A 56 -10.71 0.13 -7.64
C SER A 56 -12.07 -0.51 -7.88
N ILE A 57 -12.02 -1.69 -8.49
CA ILE A 57 -13.14 -2.60 -8.66
C ILE A 57 -12.69 -3.94 -8.06
N ASP A 58 -13.47 -4.50 -7.14
CA ASP A 58 -13.01 -5.58 -6.26
C ASP A 58 -12.48 -6.79 -7.04
N GLU A 59 -13.29 -7.30 -7.99
CA GLU A 59 -12.91 -8.46 -8.81
C GLU A 59 -11.64 -8.21 -9.62
N LEU A 60 -11.51 -7.03 -10.22
CA LEU A 60 -10.33 -6.68 -11.03
C LEU A 60 -9.08 -6.52 -10.15
N THR A 61 -9.22 -5.85 -9.01
CA THR A 61 -8.12 -5.63 -8.06
C THR A 61 -7.58 -6.96 -7.55
N ARG A 62 -8.47 -7.88 -7.15
CA ARG A 62 -8.09 -9.23 -6.70
C ARG A 62 -7.48 -10.08 -7.81
N LYS A 63 -7.96 -9.90 -9.05
CA LYS A 63 -7.40 -10.57 -10.22
C LYS A 63 -6.00 -10.07 -10.55
N ASP A 64 -5.75 -8.76 -10.42
CA ASP A 64 -4.43 -8.17 -10.64
C ASP A 64 -3.43 -8.61 -9.57
N MET A 65 -3.88 -8.79 -8.32
CA MET A 65 -3.08 -9.40 -7.22
C MET A 65 -2.62 -10.85 -7.50
N GLN A 66 -3.22 -11.54 -8.47
CA GLN A 66 -2.75 -12.86 -8.90
C GLN A 66 -1.46 -12.79 -9.72
N LYS A 67 -0.96 -11.58 -10.02
CA LYS A 67 0.23 -11.33 -10.84
C LYS A 67 1.13 -10.30 -10.19
N GLY A 68 2.42 -10.39 -10.47
CA GLY A 68 3.39 -9.41 -9.98
C GLY A 68 3.62 -9.50 -8.48
N VAL A 69 4.06 -8.39 -7.89
CA VAL A 69 4.42 -8.27 -6.47
C VAL A 69 3.54 -7.21 -5.83
N TRP A 70 2.80 -7.60 -4.79
CA TRP A 70 1.89 -6.70 -4.07
C TRP A 70 2.18 -6.70 -2.57
N LEU A 71 1.85 -5.58 -1.95
CA LEU A 71 1.75 -5.47 -0.50
C LEU A 71 0.32 -5.17 -0.09
N ARG A 72 -0.15 -5.85 0.96
CA ARG A 72 -1.36 -5.51 1.71
C ARG A 72 -0.98 -5.12 3.14
N LEU A 73 -1.47 -3.98 3.59
CA LEU A 73 -1.29 -3.42 4.93
C LEU A 73 -2.64 -3.50 5.63
N SER A 74 -2.80 -4.43 6.57
CA SER A 74 -4.04 -4.63 7.31
C SER A 74 -3.96 -3.97 8.68
N TYR A 75 -5.06 -3.38 9.10
CA TYR A 75 -5.18 -2.62 10.33
C TYR A 75 -6.07 -3.33 11.34
N ALA A 76 -5.77 -3.17 12.63
CA ALA A 76 -6.56 -3.76 13.72
C ALA A 76 -7.97 -3.16 13.78
N GLU A 77 -8.08 -1.87 13.47
CA GLU A 77 -9.32 -1.11 13.44
C GLU A 77 -9.43 -0.37 12.10
N ASN A 78 -10.68 -0.05 11.69
CA ASN A 78 -10.91 0.79 10.52
C ASN A 78 -10.24 2.15 10.71
N GLN A 79 -9.48 2.55 9.70
CA GLN A 79 -8.83 3.84 9.59
C GLN A 79 -9.66 4.76 8.72
N SER A 80 -9.43 6.07 8.82
CA SER A 80 -10.05 7.08 7.97
C SER A 80 -9.03 8.13 7.56
N CYS A 81 -9.00 8.48 6.27
CA CYS A 81 -8.12 9.50 5.72
C CYS A 81 -8.91 10.33 4.70
N PHE A 82 -9.07 11.63 4.95
CA PHE A 82 -9.88 12.57 4.15
C PHE A 82 -11.31 12.08 3.93
N GLY A 83 -11.91 11.53 4.99
CA GLY A 83 -13.26 10.95 4.97
C GLY A 83 -13.40 9.67 4.12
N MET A 84 -12.29 9.03 3.76
CA MET A 84 -12.28 7.73 3.11
C MET A 84 -11.81 6.65 4.08
N ASP A 85 -12.74 5.79 4.47
CA ASP A 85 -12.48 4.71 5.41
C ASP A 85 -11.81 3.49 4.73
N PHE A 86 -11.02 2.76 5.51
CA PHE A 86 -10.35 1.53 5.08
C PHE A 86 -9.97 0.62 6.25
N SER A 87 -10.08 -0.69 6.04
CA SER A 87 -9.53 -1.73 6.93
C SER A 87 -8.19 -2.27 6.41
N GLU A 88 -7.87 -2.01 5.15
CA GLU A 88 -6.63 -2.43 4.50
C GLU A 88 -6.25 -1.49 3.36
N LEU A 89 -4.95 -1.33 3.12
CA LEU A 89 -4.41 -0.72 1.91
C LEU A 89 -3.61 -1.75 1.11
N ALA A 90 -3.85 -1.80 -0.19
CA ALA A 90 -3.15 -2.69 -1.11
C ALA A 90 -2.55 -1.93 -2.30
N PHE A 91 -1.36 -2.31 -2.72
CA PHE A 91 -0.70 -1.71 -3.88
C PHE A 91 0.29 -2.68 -4.54
N GLU A 92 0.43 -2.54 -5.85
CA GLU A 92 1.45 -3.23 -6.64
C GLU A 92 2.79 -2.52 -6.48
N VAL A 93 3.86 -3.29 -6.39
CA VAL A 93 5.24 -2.80 -6.31
C VAL A 93 5.91 -3.05 -7.66
N VAL A 94 5.95 -2.01 -8.49
CA VAL A 94 6.59 -2.03 -9.81
C VAL A 94 7.86 -1.18 -9.74
N PRO A 95 9.07 -1.75 -9.93
CA PRO A 95 10.33 -1.07 -9.61
C PRO A 95 10.46 0.35 -10.15
N GLU A 96 10.15 0.55 -11.44
CA GLU A 96 10.36 1.81 -12.15
C GLU A 96 9.21 2.83 -11.96
N TYR A 97 8.17 2.50 -11.19
CA TYR A 97 7.05 3.42 -10.99
C TYR A 97 7.43 4.52 -10.00
N MET A 98 7.18 5.76 -10.39
CA MET A 98 7.45 6.95 -9.57
C MET A 98 6.22 7.41 -8.77
N GLY A 99 5.17 6.58 -8.76
CA GLY A 99 3.96 6.80 -8.00
C GLY A 99 3.02 5.62 -8.18
N PHE A 100 2.08 5.45 -7.25
CA PHE A 100 1.25 4.26 -7.22
C PHE A 100 -0.12 4.52 -6.57
N ASN A 101 -1.08 3.68 -6.94
CA ASN A 101 -2.40 3.67 -6.32
C ASN A 101 -2.39 2.80 -5.07
N LEU A 102 -3.00 3.30 -4.01
CA LEU A 102 -3.35 2.56 -2.80
C LEU A 102 -4.84 2.21 -2.88
N CYS A 103 -5.10 0.95 -3.22
CA CYS A 103 -6.44 0.37 -3.23
C CYS A 103 -6.87 0.12 -1.79
N ARG A 104 -7.92 0.80 -1.35
CA ARG A 104 -8.50 0.60 -0.02
C ARG A 104 -9.50 -0.56 -0.01
N LEU A 105 -9.40 -1.42 0.98
CA LEU A 105 -10.46 -2.36 1.34
C LEU A 105 -11.37 -1.70 2.36
N TYR A 106 -12.67 -1.68 2.10
CA TYR A 106 -13.66 -1.22 3.07
C TYR A 106 -14.93 -2.07 2.94
N GLU A 107 -15.53 -2.43 4.07
CA GLU A 107 -16.71 -3.31 4.12
C GLU A 107 -16.55 -4.61 3.29
N GLY A 108 -15.33 -5.14 3.25
CA GLY A 108 -14.99 -6.40 2.58
C GLY A 108 -14.67 -6.31 1.08
N ALA A 109 -14.66 -5.12 0.48
CA ALA A 109 -14.40 -4.96 -0.97
C ALA A 109 -13.43 -3.82 -1.31
N TYR A 110 -12.62 -4.00 -2.36
CA TYR A 110 -11.83 -2.92 -2.95
C TYR A 110 -12.70 -2.15 -3.95
N THR A 111 -13.37 -1.10 -3.49
CA THR A 111 -14.29 -0.34 -4.36
C THR A 111 -14.14 1.17 -4.24
N GLY A 112 -14.31 1.85 -5.38
CA GLY A 112 -14.38 3.30 -5.44
C GLY A 112 -13.01 3.96 -5.50
N ARG A 113 -12.90 5.16 -4.93
CA ARG A 113 -11.68 5.97 -5.04
C ARG A 113 -10.52 5.34 -4.27
N CYS A 114 -9.36 5.31 -4.92
CA CYS A 114 -8.07 4.99 -4.31
C CYS A 114 -7.42 6.26 -3.75
N PHE A 115 -6.33 6.09 -2.99
CA PHE A 115 -5.35 7.15 -2.81
C PHE A 115 -4.27 7.01 -3.88
N TYR A 116 -3.63 8.11 -4.29
CA TYR A 116 -2.45 8.06 -5.14
C TYR A 116 -1.30 8.73 -4.43
N LEU A 117 -0.15 8.07 -4.42
CA LEU A 117 1.07 8.59 -3.82
C LEU A 117 2.10 8.85 -4.92
N ASP A 118 2.47 10.12 -5.13
CA ASP A 118 3.55 10.54 -6.03
C ASP A 118 4.86 10.57 -5.24
N LEU A 119 5.86 9.79 -5.66
CA LEU A 119 7.14 9.63 -4.96
C LEU A 119 8.11 10.80 -5.18
N ARG A 120 7.74 11.82 -5.97
CA ARG A 120 8.50 13.07 -6.15
C ARG A 120 9.98 12.86 -6.47
N GLY A 121 10.24 12.18 -7.59
CA GLY A 121 11.60 11.93 -8.08
C GLY A 121 12.23 10.64 -7.56
N GLY A 122 11.56 9.92 -6.66
CA GLY A 122 11.87 8.54 -6.30
C GLY A 122 11.13 7.51 -7.17
N ASP A 123 11.37 6.23 -6.87
CA ASP A 123 10.72 5.07 -7.48
C ASP A 123 10.64 3.90 -6.48
N MET A 124 10.11 2.75 -6.89
CA MET A 124 9.86 1.60 -6.01
C MET A 124 10.97 0.54 -6.01
N ARG A 125 12.12 0.77 -6.66
CA ARG A 125 13.17 -0.26 -6.83
C ARG A 125 13.68 -0.81 -5.50
N ALA A 126 14.00 0.07 -4.55
CA ALA A 126 14.53 -0.34 -3.25
C ALA A 126 13.53 -1.21 -2.46
N LEU A 127 12.24 -0.85 -2.49
CA LEU A 127 11.19 -1.66 -1.87
C LEU A 127 11.07 -3.01 -2.57
N TYR A 128 11.07 -3.02 -3.91
CA TYR A 128 10.99 -4.25 -4.69
C TYR A 128 12.15 -5.22 -4.41
N GLU A 129 13.38 -4.72 -4.29
CA GLU A 129 14.55 -5.52 -3.93
C GLU A 129 14.41 -6.15 -2.54
N VAL A 130 13.95 -5.38 -1.54
CA VAL A 130 13.65 -5.91 -0.21
C VAL A 130 12.62 -7.03 -0.32
N LEU A 131 11.51 -6.80 -1.02
CA LEU A 131 10.44 -7.77 -1.13
C LEU A 131 10.87 -9.04 -1.85
N THR A 132 11.65 -8.97 -2.91
CA THR A 132 12.09 -10.16 -3.68
C THR A 132 13.15 -10.99 -2.95
N SER A 133 13.83 -10.41 -1.95
CA SER A 133 14.79 -11.12 -1.09
C SER A 133 14.15 -11.90 0.09
N LEU A 134 12.85 -11.73 0.33
CA LEU A 134 12.08 -12.40 1.40
C LEU A 134 11.55 -13.78 0.99
#